data_AF-A0A965PL66-F1
#
_entry.id   AF-A0A965PL66-F1
#
_cell.length_a   1.000
_cell.length_b   1.000
_cell.length_c   1.000
_cell.angle_alpha   90.00
_cell.angle_beta   90.00
_cell.angle_gamma   90.00
#
_symmetry.space_group_name_H-M   'P 1'
#
loop_
_entity.id
_entity.type
_entity.pdbx_description
1 polymer ?
#
loop_
_entity_poly.entity_id
_entity_poly.type
_entity_poly.pdbx_seq_one_letter_code
_entity_poly.pdbx_strand_id
1 'polypeptide(L)' 'DVNLREVNDLIQAGDKRLTIAAADVANAPTPADKVLIASVVHQIISVATTEQDNIAITYELILRA' A
#
# COMPACT_ATOMS: atom_id res chain seq x y z
N ASP A 1 30.03 -5.66 2.96
CA ASP A 1 29.05 -5.64 1.88
C ASP A 1 27.87 -4.81 2.34
N VAL A 2 27.72 -3.59 1.80
CA VAL A 2 26.75 -2.59 2.28
C VAL A 2 25.74 -2.29 1.18
N ASN A 3 25.09 -3.34 0.68
CA ASN A 3 23.94 -3.21 -0.22
C ASN A 3 22.62 -2.96 0.52
N LEU A 4 22.67 -2.39 1.73
CA LEU A 4 21.51 -1.82 2.42
C LEU A 4 21.24 -0.35 2.03
N ARG A 5 22.11 0.23 1.19
CA ARG A 5 21.95 1.60 0.69
C ARG A 5 21.04 1.72 -0.53
N GLU A 6 20.79 0.64 -1.27
CA GLU A 6 20.00 0.72 -2.51
C GLU A 6 18.51 0.43 -2.32
N VAL A 7 18.08 -0.25 -1.25
CA VAL A 7 16.64 -0.50 -1.00
C VAL A 7 16.03 0.60 -0.13
N ASN A 8 16.54 1.83 -0.27
CA ASN A 8 15.74 3.04 -0.06
C ASN A 8 14.84 3.18 -1.31
N ASP A 9 13.88 2.27 -1.48
CA ASP A 9 12.72 2.57 -2.32
C ASP A 9 11.95 3.66 -1.56
N LEU A 10 12.28 4.90 -1.90
CA LEU A 10 11.62 6.11 -1.45
C LEU A 10 10.11 5.92 -1.53
N ILE A 11 9.47 5.58 -0.41
CA ILE A 11 8.27 6.32 -0.03
C ILE A 11 8.76 7.75 0.05
N GLN A 12 8.45 8.56 -0.99
CA GLN A 12 8.86 9.95 -1.02
C GLN A 12 8.34 10.62 0.26
N ALA A 13 8.95 11.72 0.71
CA ALA A 13 8.54 12.37 1.97
C ALA A 13 7.04 12.76 2.04
N GLY A 14 6.31 12.74 0.92
CA GLY A 14 4.86 12.94 0.83
C GLY A 14 4.02 11.66 0.68
N ASP A 15 4.63 10.50 0.46
CA ASP A 15 3.92 9.23 0.31
C ASP A 15 3.54 8.66 1.68
N LYS A 16 2.37 8.05 1.74
CA LYS A 16 1.87 7.39 2.95
C LYS A 16 1.75 5.90 2.70
N ARG A 17 2.20 5.09 3.65
CA ARG A 17 1.92 3.66 3.68
C ARG A 17 0.64 3.42 4.46
N LEU A 18 -0.29 2.67 3.88
CA LEU A 18 -1.51 2.21 4.54
C LEU A 18 -1.55 0.68 4.47
N THR A 19 -1.61 0.02 5.63
CA THR A 19 -1.79 -1.43 5.72
C THR A 19 -3.20 -1.71 6.18
N ILE A 20 -3.92 -2.55 5.43
CA ILE A 20 -5.29 -2.98 5.76
C ILE A 20 -5.37 -4.50 5.78
N ALA A 21 -6.25 -5.04 6.63
CA ALA A 21 -6.54 -6.46 6.60
C ALA A 21 -7.38 -6.78 5.36
N ALA A 22 -7.05 -7.88 4.68
CA ALA A 22 -7.80 -8.31 3.50
C ALA A 22 -9.24 -8.73 3.88
N ALA A 23 -9.45 -9.19 5.11
CA ALA A 23 -10.78 -9.53 5.63
C ALA A 23 -11.71 -8.31 5.79
N ASP A 24 -11.16 -7.09 5.86
CA ASP A 24 -11.95 -5.85 6.05
C ASP A 24 -12.41 -5.23 4.73
N VAL A 25 -12.00 -5.78 3.59
CA VAL A 25 -12.36 -5.28 2.25
C VAL A 25 -12.97 -6.39 1.41
N ALA A 26 -14.03 -6.06 0.68
CA ALA A 26 -14.72 -7.05 -0.17
C ALA A 26 -13.89 -7.44 -1.41
N ASN A 27 -13.09 -6.51 -1.93
CA ASN A 27 -12.29 -6.68 -3.14
C ASN A 27 -10.85 -6.23 -2.88
N ALA A 28 -9.91 -6.86 -3.58
CA ALA A 28 -8.51 -6.44 -3.56
C ALA A 28 -8.38 -4.99 -4.09
N PRO A 29 -7.70 -4.08 -3.37
CA PRO A 29 -7.43 -2.74 -3.84
C PRO A 29 -6.57 -2.76 -5.10
N THR A 30 -6.78 -1.78 -5.98
CA THR A 30 -6.02 -1.60 -7.21
C THR A 30 -5.49 -0.17 -7.33
N PRO A 31 -4.44 0.10 -8.13
CA PRO A 31 -3.97 1.46 -8.39
C PRO A 31 -5.01 2.40 -9.05
N ALA A 32 -6.11 1.86 -9.58
CA ALA A 32 -7.22 2.66 -10.11
C ALA A 32 -8.13 3.22 -9.00
N ASP A 33 -8.06 2.65 -7.79
CA ASP A 33 -8.87 3.06 -6.66
C ASP A 33 -8.29 4.31 -5.97
N LYS A 34 -9.14 4.99 -5.21
CA LYS A 34 -8.79 6.18 -4.42
C LYS A 34 -9.11 5.96 -2.95
N VAL A 35 -8.25 6.46 -2.07
CA VAL A 35 -8.43 6.34 -0.62
C VAL A 35 -8.75 7.72 -0.04
N LEU A 36 -9.87 7.83 0.68
CA LEU A 36 -10.25 9.04 1.40
C LEU A 36 -9.83 8.92 2.86
N ILE A 37 -8.91 9.78 3.31
CA ILE A 37 -8.44 9.84 4.69
C ILE A 37 -8.63 11.26 5.20
N ALA A 38 -9.43 11.44 6.25
CA ALA A 38 -9.65 12.74 6.89
C ALA A 38 -10.01 13.87 5.87
N SER A 39 -10.90 13.57 4.92
CA SER A 39 -11.33 14.47 3.82
C SER A 39 -10.28 14.76 2.73
N VAL A 40 -9.13 14.08 2.75
CA VAL A 40 -8.11 14.17 1.71
C VAL A 40 -8.12 12.89 0.87
N VAL A 41 -8.30 13.06 -0.44
CA VAL A 41 -8.24 11.96 -1.42
C VAL A 41 -6.79 11.69 -1.76
N HIS A 42 -6.37 10.43 -1.64
CA HIS A 42 -5.07 9.96 -2.06
C HIS A 42 -5.22 8.92 -3.17
N GLN A 43 -4.30 8.96 -4.13
CA GLN A 43 -4.17 7.97 -5.19
C GLN A 43 -3.30 6.81 -4.71
N ILE A 44 -3.65 5.59 -5.11
CA ILE A 44 -2.84 4.39 -4.83
C ILE A 44 -1.76 4.27 -5.91
N ILE A 45 -0.50 4.40 -5.51
CA ILE A 45 0.67 4.31 -6.38
C ILE A 45 1.11 2.85 -6.54
N SER A 46 0.97 2.06 -5.47
CA SER A 46 1.38 0.66 -5.43
C SER A 46 0.52 -0.12 -4.46
N VAL A 47 0.33 -1.40 -4.76
CA VAL A 47 -0.37 -2.38 -3.92
C VAL A 47 0.53 -3.59 -3.79
N ALA A 48 0.87 -3.96 -2.57
CA ALA A 48 1.50 -5.22 -2.25
C ALA A 48 0.52 -6.07 -1.45
N THR A 49 0.30 -7.30 -1.90
CA THR A 49 -0.56 -8.26 -1.19
C THR A 49 0.33 -9.22 -0.43
N THR A 50 0.06 -9.37 0.86
CA THR A 50 0.62 -10.47 1.65
C THR A 50 -0.38 -11.61 1.65
N GLU A 51 0.00 -12.73 1.06
CA GLU A 51 -0.81 -13.93 1.00
C GLU A 51 -0.21 -15.03 1.88
N GLN A 52 -1.08 -15.78 2.55
CA GLN A 52 -0.72 -16.99 3.28
C GLN A 52 -1.67 -18.09 2.86
N ASP A 53 -1.13 -19.26 2.50
CA ASP A 53 -1.94 -20.38 2.02
C ASP A 53 -2.88 -20.00 0.84
N ASN A 54 -2.37 -19.13 -0.06
CA ASN A 54 -3.13 -18.60 -1.19
C ASN A 54 -4.36 -17.75 -0.78
N ILE A 55 -4.42 -17.30 0.48
CA ILE A 55 -5.43 -16.39 1.03
C ILE A 55 -4.75 -15.05 1.33
N ALA A 56 -5.31 -13.96 0.81
CA ALA A 56 -4.85 -12.62 1.16
C ALA A 56 -5.09 -12.35 2.64
N ILE A 57 -4.05 -11.89 3.35
CA ILE A 57 -4.11 -11.55 4.78
C ILE A 57 -4.08 -10.03 4.96
N THR A 58 -3.19 -9.35 4.22
CA THR A 58 -3.05 -7.89 4.26
C THR A 58 -2.79 -7.31 2.88
N TYR A 59 -3.26 -6.08 2.68
CA TYR A 59 -2.87 -5.23 1.57
C TYR A 59 -2.07 -4.05 2.10
N GLU A 60 -0.87 -3.87 1.56
CA GLU A 60 -0.04 -2.69 1.79
C GLU A 60 -0.17 -1.75 0.58
N LEU A 61 -0.69 -0.56 0.84
CA LEU A 61 -0.94 0.47 -0.15
C LEU A 61 0.06 1.61 0.03
N ILE A 62 0.67 2.05 -1.06
CA ILE A 62 1.44 3.29 -1.10
C ILE A 62 0.53 4.37 -1.69
N LEU A 63 0.30 5.42 -0.92
CA LEU A 63 -0.64 6.49 -1.21
C LEU A 63 0.08 7.81 -1.47
N ARG A 64 -0.42 8.61 -2.42
CA ARG A 64 0.06 9.97 -2.71
C ARG A 64 -1.13 10.93 -2.85
N ALA A 65 -1.01 12.12 -2.25
CA ALA A 65 -2.01 13.18 -2.34
C ALA A 65 -1.90 13.94 -3.67
#